data_AF-E9DVA0-F1
#
_entry.id   AF-E9DVA0-F1
#
_cell.length_a   1.000
_cell.length_b   1.000
_cell.length_c   1.000
_cell.angle_alpha   90.00
_cell.angle_beta   90.00
_cell.angle_gamma   90.00
#
_symmetry.space_group_name_H-M   'P 1'
#
loop_
_entity.id
_entity.type
_entity.pdbx_description
1 polymer ?
#
loop_
_entity_poly.entity_id
_entity_poly.type
_entity_poly.pdbx_seq_one_letter_code
_entity_poly.pdbx_strand_id
1 'polypeptide(L)'
;MLESAIDSPMNHKHYGQNDLFQLAGILAEKVILNHPYQDGNKRTALFAADMFLKMNGYQLHKKPMGKNATELNEGLANAHVLVATSQWTSEDLGNYYVNVARPLEDESRERDQ
;
A
#
# COMPACT_ATOMS: atom_id res chain seq x y z
N MET A 1 15.61 3.69 9.60
CA MET A 1 16.30 3.64 8.30
C MET A 1 15.36 3.03 7.28
N LEU A 2 15.44 3.42 6.00
CA LEU A 2 14.59 2.86 4.93
C LEU A 2 14.91 1.38 4.66
N GLU A 3 16.18 1.01 4.80
CA GLU A 3 16.67 -0.36 4.60
C GLU A 3 15.95 -1.37 5.52
N SER A 4 15.74 -1.04 6.80
CA SER A 4 15.02 -1.91 7.73
C SER A 4 13.51 -2.04 7.45
N ALA A 5 12.93 -1.12 6.68
CA ALA A 5 11.55 -1.23 6.22
C ALA A 5 11.44 -2.19 5.02
N ILE A 6 12.47 -2.24 4.16
CA ILE A 6 12.55 -3.14 3.00
C ILE A 6 12.89 -4.58 3.41
N ASP A 7 13.70 -4.76 4.45
CA ASP A 7 14.06 -6.10 4.94
C ASP A 7 12.91 -6.79 5.70
N SER A 8 11.93 -6.02 6.17
CA SER A 8 10.83 -6.52 7.02
C SER A 8 9.88 -7.48 6.30
N PRO A 9 9.39 -7.21 5.07
CA PRO A 9 8.55 -8.15 4.34
C PRO A 9 9.26 -9.47 4.03
N MET A 10 10.57 -9.42 3.77
CA MET A 10 11.37 -10.60 3.46
C MET A 10 11.54 -11.50 4.70
N ASN A 11 11.80 -10.89 5.86
CA ASN A 11 11.87 -11.61 7.13
C ASN A 11 10.50 -12.19 7.55
N HIS A 12 9.40 -11.46 7.40
CA HIS A 12 8.06 -11.97 7.78
C HIS A 12 7.55 -13.10 6.87
N LYS A 13 7.88 -13.07 5.55
CA LYS A 13 7.62 -14.17 4.62
C LYS A 13 8.39 -15.44 5.01
N HIS A 14 9.61 -15.29 5.51
CA HIS A 14 10.40 -16.42 6.01
C HIS A 14 9.86 -17.04 7.31
N TYR A 15 9.06 -16.31 8.10
CA TYR A 15 8.49 -16.77 9.39
C TYR A 15 6.99 -17.12 9.35
N GLY A 16 6.39 -17.24 8.16
CA GLY A 16 5.04 -17.80 7.99
C GLY A 16 3.89 -16.80 7.85
N GLN A 17 4.19 -15.50 7.77
CA GLN A 17 3.19 -14.49 7.40
C GLN A 17 3.13 -14.37 5.87
N ASN A 18 2.21 -15.14 5.26
CA ASN A 18 2.04 -15.22 3.80
C ASN A 18 0.98 -14.24 3.27
N ASP A 19 0.37 -13.42 4.13
CA ASP A 19 -0.61 -12.43 3.69
C ASP A 19 0.10 -11.20 3.12
N LEU A 20 0.07 -11.11 1.79
CA LEU A 20 0.67 -10.01 1.02
C LEU A 20 0.13 -8.65 1.43
N PHE A 21 -1.14 -8.55 1.80
CA PHE A 21 -1.76 -7.28 2.18
C PHE A 21 -1.31 -6.84 3.56
N GLN A 22 -1.16 -7.79 4.50
CA GLN A 22 -0.55 -7.52 5.80
C GLN A 22 0.90 -7.05 5.65
N LEU A 23 1.68 -7.70 4.79
CA LEU A 23 3.08 -7.31 4.53
C LEU A 23 3.15 -5.90 3.92
N ALA A 24 2.24 -5.56 3.02
CA ALA A 24 2.12 -4.21 2.46
C ALA A 24 1.74 -3.18 3.54
N GLY A 25 0.82 -3.52 4.45
CA GLY A 25 0.42 -2.68 5.58
C GLY A 25 1.59 -2.39 6.53
N ILE A 26 2.37 -3.41 6.88
CA ILE A 26 3.59 -3.28 7.70
C ILE A 26 4.63 -2.39 7.01
N LEU A 27 4.84 -2.57 5.70
CA LEU A 27 5.76 -1.74 4.92
C LEU A 27 5.33 -0.27 4.97
N ALA A 28 4.05 0.02 4.73
CA ALA A 28 3.51 1.38 4.76
C ALA A 28 3.64 2.02 6.15
N GLU A 29 3.27 1.31 7.22
CA GLU A 29 3.39 1.79 8.60
C GLU A 29 4.85 2.14 8.94
N LYS A 30 5.80 1.27 8.60
CA LYS A 30 7.23 1.53 8.84
C LYS A 30 7.73 2.76 8.07
N VAL A 31 7.30 2.96 6.83
CA VAL A 31 7.67 4.15 6.05
C VAL A 31 7.06 5.42 6.66
N ILE A 32 5.82 5.36 7.15
CA ILE A 32 5.16 6.49 7.82
C ILE A 32 5.90 6.87 9.10
N LEU A 33 6.14 5.91 9.98
CA LEU A 33 6.68 6.15 11.33
C LEU A 33 8.18 6.42 11.36
N ASN A 34 8.94 5.89 10.40
CA ASN A 34 10.38 6.17 10.32
C ASN A 34 10.69 7.59 9.83
N HIS A 35 9.68 8.36 9.40
CA HIS A 35 9.80 9.72 8.86
C HIS A 35 11.05 9.94 7.97
N PRO A 36 11.32 9.08 6.96
CA PRO A 36 12.56 9.17 6.19
C PRO A 36 12.68 10.44 5.33
N TYR A 37 11.57 11.15 5.08
CA TYR A 37 11.51 12.37 4.28
C TYR A 37 11.00 13.56 5.10
N GLN A 38 11.44 14.77 4.72
CA GLN A 38 11.00 16.04 5.30
C GLN A 38 9.48 16.27 5.15
N ASP A 39 8.91 15.87 4.02
CA ASP A 39 7.46 15.80 3.78
C ASP A 39 7.16 14.64 2.82
N GLY A 40 5.91 14.20 2.76
CA GLY A 40 5.44 13.20 1.80
C GLY A 40 5.54 11.76 2.28
N ASN A 41 5.96 11.49 3.52
CA ASN A 41 6.09 10.13 4.07
C ASN A 41 4.85 9.25 3.82
N LYS A 42 3.63 9.79 3.99
CA LYS A 42 2.38 9.07 3.73
C LYS A 42 2.18 8.72 2.25
N ARG A 43 2.51 9.66 1.35
CA ARG A 43 2.46 9.43 -0.11
C ARG A 43 3.48 8.36 -0.52
N THR A 44 4.71 8.46 -0.01
CA THR A 44 5.76 7.47 -0.27
C THR A 44 5.38 6.10 0.27
N ALA A 45 4.77 6.02 1.45
CA ALA A 45 4.26 4.77 2.02
C ALA A 45 3.19 4.12 1.13
N LEU A 46 2.25 4.92 0.61
CA LEU A 46 1.22 4.44 -0.32
C LEU A 46 1.84 3.92 -1.61
N PHE A 47 2.78 4.65 -2.20
CA PHE A 47 3.50 4.19 -3.40
C PHE A 47 4.29 2.91 -3.15
N ALA A 48 4.95 2.78 -1.99
CA ALA A 48 5.71 1.59 -1.63
C ALA A 48 4.79 0.37 -1.47
N ALA A 49 3.66 0.51 -0.77
CA ALA A 49 2.67 -0.55 -0.62
C ALA A 49 2.02 -0.94 -1.96
N ASP A 50 1.61 0.03 -2.77
CA ASP A 50 1.04 -0.21 -4.09
C ASP A 50 2.03 -0.92 -5.03
N MET A 51 3.31 -0.51 -5.04
CA MET A 51 4.34 -1.18 -5.82
C MET A 51 4.60 -2.61 -5.33
N PHE A 52 4.67 -2.82 -4.01
CA PHE A 52 4.79 -4.15 -3.43
C PHE A 52 3.66 -5.07 -3.89
N LEU A 53 2.41 -4.60 -3.81
CA LEU A 53 1.26 -5.38 -4.26
C LEU A 53 1.27 -5.60 -5.77
N LYS A 54 1.71 -4.63 -6.58
CA LYS A 54 1.82 -4.78 -8.06
C LYS A 54 2.81 -5.86 -8.44
N MET A 55 3.95 -5.93 -7.77
CA MET A 55 4.91 -7.02 -7.94
C MET A 55 4.34 -8.39 -7.57
N ASN A 56 3.26 -8.43 -6.79
CA ASN A 56 2.54 -9.64 -6.39
C ASN A 56 1.16 -9.78 -7.08
N GLY A 57 0.88 -9.03 -8.15
CA GLY A 57 -0.32 -9.19 -8.98
C GLY A 57 -1.57 -8.42 -8.52
N TYR A 58 -1.44 -7.46 -7.61
CA TYR A 58 -2.54 -6.63 -7.12
C TYR A 58 -2.23 -5.13 -7.24
N GLN A 59 -3.25 -4.26 -7.25
CA GLN A 59 -3.05 -2.81 -7.23
C GLN A 59 -4.03 -2.11 -6.29
N LEU A 60 -3.56 -1.05 -5.63
CA LEU A 60 -4.35 -0.17 -4.76
C LEU A 60 -4.78 1.10 -5.48
N HIS A 61 -3.87 1.73 -6.22
CA HIS A 61 -4.08 3.06 -6.80
C HIS A 61 -4.50 3.01 -8.27
N LYS A 62 -5.51 3.79 -8.65
CA LYS A 62 -5.94 3.97 -10.05
C LYS A 62 -5.59 5.35 -10.58
N LYS A 63 -5.34 5.44 -11.90
CA LYS A 63 -5.31 6.74 -12.59
C LYS A 63 -6.62 7.48 -12.30
N PRO A 64 -6.58 8.78 -11.97
CA PRO A 64 -7.76 9.55 -11.60
C PRO A 64 -8.64 9.80 -12.84
N MET A 65 -9.44 8.79 -13.20
CA MET A 65 -10.43 8.86 -14.28
C MET A 65 -11.75 8.32 -13.71
N GLY A 66 -12.69 9.23 -13.44
CA GLY A 66 -14.00 8.92 -12.88
C GLY A 66 -14.12 9.02 -11.36
N LYS A 67 -15.34 9.25 -10.88
CA LYS A 67 -15.67 9.51 -9.47
C LYS A 67 -15.18 8.40 -8.52
N ASN A 68 -15.37 7.14 -8.91
CA ASN A 68 -14.97 5.99 -8.09
C ASN A 68 -13.45 5.89 -7.90
N ALA A 69 -12.65 6.33 -8.88
CA ALA A 69 -11.18 6.32 -8.75
C ALA A 69 -10.71 7.41 -7.79
N THR A 70 -11.33 8.58 -7.82
CA THR A 70 -11.08 9.66 -6.86
C THR A 70 -11.43 9.24 -5.43
N GLU A 71 -12.62 8.67 -5.22
CA GLU A 71 -13.07 8.19 -3.90
C GLU A 71 -12.16 7.10 -3.33
N LEU A 72 -11.69 6.18 -4.19
CA LEU A 72 -10.71 5.16 -3.80
C LEU A 72 -9.38 5.79 -3.36
N ASN A 73 -8.86 6.73 -4.15
CA ASN A 73 -7.60 7.40 -3.86
C ASN A 73 -7.68 8.23 -2.57
N GLU A 74 -8.81 8.89 -2.32
CA GLU A 74 -9.09 9.59 -1.06
C GLU A 74 -9.19 8.62 0.12
N GLY A 75 -9.87 7.49 -0.05
CA GLY A 75 -9.94 6.42 0.96
C GLY A 75 -8.57 5.88 1.36
N LEU A 76 -7.72 5.59 0.38
CA LEU A 76 -6.33 5.18 0.61
C LEU A 76 -5.51 6.26 1.33
N ALA A 77 -5.64 7.52 0.91
CA ALA A 77 -4.95 8.63 1.57
C ALA A 77 -5.38 8.75 3.05
N ASN A 78 -6.68 8.63 3.32
CA ASN A 78 -7.25 8.69 4.67
C ASN A 78 -6.77 7.51 5.53
N ALA A 79 -6.73 6.29 5.00
CA ALA A 79 -6.21 5.12 5.71
C ALA A 79 -4.76 5.33 6.20
N HIS A 80 -3.90 5.91 5.35
CA HIS A 80 -2.52 6.22 5.73
C HIS A 80 -2.42 7.36 6.75
N VAL A 81 -3.37 8.31 6.76
CA VAL A 81 -3.47 9.31 7.82
C VAL A 81 -3.84 8.65 9.15
N LEU A 82 -4.79 7.72 9.15
CA LEU A 82 -5.20 7.03 10.38
C LEU A 82 -4.04 6.27 11.01
N VAL A 83 -3.20 5.59 10.22
CA VAL A 83 -1.97 4.96 10.70
C VAL A 83 -0.97 5.99 11.23
N ALA A 84 -0.76 7.09 10.52
CA ALA A 84 0.14 8.17 10.98
C ALA A 84 -0.31 8.84 12.29
N THR A 85 -1.61 8.77 12.59
CA THR A 85 -2.20 9.28 13.84
C THR A 85 -2.39 8.21 14.91
N SER A 86 -1.83 7.01 14.70
CA SER A 86 -1.96 5.85 15.60
C SER A 86 -3.42 5.43 15.88
N GLN A 87 -4.34 5.79 14.99
CA GLN A 87 -5.73 5.35 15.05
C GLN A 87 -5.91 3.96 14.43
N TRP A 88 -5.10 3.65 13.41
CA TRP A 88 -5.05 2.34 12.76
C TRP A 88 -3.67 1.72 12.94
N THR A 89 -3.65 0.41 13.07
CA THR A 89 -2.44 -0.42 13.04
C THR A 89 -2.10 -0.83 11.60
N SER A 90 -0.91 -1.41 11.39
CA SER A 90 -0.59 -2.09 10.13
C SER A 90 -1.53 -3.25 9.79
N GLU A 91 -2.17 -3.88 10.78
CA GLU A 91 -3.20 -4.90 10.56
C GLU A 91 -4.49 -4.32 10.01
N ASP A 92 -4.98 -3.22 10.60
CA ASP A 92 -6.15 -2.50 10.07
C ASP A 92 -5.91 -2.02 8.64
N LEU A 93 -4.70 -1.52 8.37
CA LEU A 93 -4.29 -1.07 7.04
C LEU A 93 -4.21 -2.25 6.04
N GLY A 94 -3.65 -3.39 6.46
CA GLY A 94 -3.61 -4.60 5.64
C GLY A 94 -5.02 -5.10 5.30
N ASN A 95 -5.90 -5.17 6.29
CA ASN A 95 -7.31 -5.53 6.10
C ASN A 95 -8.03 -4.56 5.16
N TYR A 96 -7.74 -3.26 5.27
CA TYR A 96 -8.27 -2.28 4.34
C TYR A 96 -7.79 -2.54 2.91
N TYR A 97 -6.49 -2.84 2.72
CA TYR A 97 -5.94 -3.19 1.42
C TYR A 97 -6.61 -4.41 0.79
N VAL A 98 -6.92 -5.46 1.56
CA VAL A 98 -7.67 -6.62 1.07
C VAL A 98 -9.00 -6.21 0.42
N ASN A 99 -9.70 -5.23 1.02
CA ASN A 99 -11.02 -4.80 0.56
C ASN A 99 -10.98 -3.89 -0.67
N VAL A 100 -9.90 -3.12 -0.85
CA VAL A 100 -9.83 -2.11 -1.91
C VAL A 100 -8.91 -2.51 -3.07
N ALA A 101 -7.99 -3.43 -2.84
CA ALA A 101 -7.09 -3.94 -3.87
C ALA A 101 -7.85 -4.70 -4.94
N ARG A 102 -7.33 -4.65 -6.15
CA ARG A 102 -7.86 -5.42 -7.29
C ARG A 102 -6.73 -6.21 -7.93
N PRO A 103 -7.01 -7.37 -8.54
CA PRO A 103 -6.07 -8.04 -9.41
C PRO A 103 -5.54 -7.06 -10.47
N LEU A 104 -4.25 -7.13 -10.74
CA LEU A 104 -3.62 -6.39 -11.82
C LEU A 104 -4.03 -7.07 -13.13
N GLU A 105 -5.19 -6.67 -13.68
CA GLU A 105 -5.59 -7.06 -15.03
C GLU A 105 -4.62 -6.43 -16.04
N ASP A 106 -4.29 -7.20 -17.07
CA ASP A 106 -3.33 -6.80 -18.09
C ASP A 106 -3.90 -5.63 -18.93
N GLU A 107 -3.47 -4.39 -18.61
CA GLU A 107 -3.78 -3.17 -19.37
C GLU A 107 -3.31 -3.24 -20.84
N SER A 108 -2.72 -4.34 -21.31
CA SER A 108 -2.41 -4.53 -22.73
C SER A 108 -3.64 -4.71 -23.63
N ARG A 109 -4.87 -4.78 -23.10
CA ARG A 109 -6.11 -4.82 -23.90
C ARG A 109 -6.81 -3.49 -24.16
N GLU A 110 -6.43 -2.39 -23.49
CA GLU A 110 -7.04 -1.07 -23.71
C GLU A 110 -6.27 -0.20 -24.73
N ARG A 111 -5.17 -0.70 -25.31
CA ARG A 111 -4.40 0.04 -26.33
C ARG A 111 -4.84 -0.20 -27.78
N ASP A 112 -5.86 -1.05 -28.00
CA ASP A 112 -6.31 -1.48 -29.33
C ASP A 112 -7.80 -1.14 -29.64
N GLN A 113 -8.41 -0.13 -28.99
CA GLN A 113 -9.73 0.41 -29.39
C GLN A 113 -9.71 1.92 -29.61
#